data_AF-A0A7V3MK77-F1
#
_entry.id   AF-A0A7V3MK77-F1
#
_cell.length_a   1.000
_cell.length_b   1.000
_cell.length_c   1.000
_cell.angle_alpha   90.00
_cell.angle_beta   90.00
_cell.angle_gamma   90.00
#
_symmetry.space_group_name_H-M   'P 1'
#
loop_
_entity.id
_entity.type
_entity.pdbx_description
1 polymer ?
#
loop_
_entity_poly.entity_id
_entity_poly.type
_entity_poly.pdbx_seq_one_letter_code
_entity_poly.pdbx_strand_id
1 'polypeptide(L)' 'QELLPGDMLRVEIRPKSASDVLSLTAQVLRSRLDSAGSDHIVGCRFTSADEKLRKLLER' A
#
# COMPACT_ATOMS: atom_id res chain seq x y z
N GLN A 1 -14.68 -7.84 1.56
CA GLN A 1 -13.88 -8.81 0.79
C GLN A 1 -12.63 -9.06 1.59
N GLU A 2 -12.34 -10.32 1.93
CA GLU A 2 -11.15 -10.65 2.71
C GLU A 2 -9.90 -10.61 1.82
N LEU A 3 -8.80 -10.07 2.34
CA LEU A 3 -7.51 -9.94 1.65
C LEU A 3 -6.53 -10.91 2.27
N LEU A 4 -6.01 -11.83 1.47
CA LEU A 4 -5.17 -12.94 1.92
C LEU A 4 -3.68 -12.67 1.65
N PRO A 5 -2.77 -13.19 2.49
CA PRO A 5 -1.34 -13.16 2.18
C PRO A 5 -1.05 -13.77 0.80
N GLY A 6 -0.28 -13.03 -0.01
CA GLY A 6 0.03 -13.40 -1.40
C GLY A 6 -0.81 -12.66 -2.45
N ASP A 7 -1.98 -12.12 -2.07
CA ASP A 7 -2.81 -11.34 -2.99
C ASP A 7 -2.07 -10.12 -3.52
N MET A 8 -2.30 -9.80 -4.80
CA MET A 8 -1.71 -8.64 -5.46
C MET A 8 -2.72 -7.50 -5.49
N LEU A 9 -2.34 -6.36 -4.92
CA LEU A 9 -3.15 -5.15 -4.84
C LEU A 9 -2.55 -4.04 -5.67
N ARG A 10 -3.43 -3.30 -6.35
CA ARG A 10 -3.11 -1.98 -6.87
C ARG A 10 -3.38 -0.94 -5.79
N VAL A 11 -2.33 -0.28 -5.34
CA VAL A 11 -2.36 0.73 -4.27
C VAL A 11 -2.17 2.11 -4.89
N GLU A 12 -3.11 3.00 -4.66
CA GLU A 12 -3.01 4.41 -5.06
C GLU A 12 -2.61 5.27 -3.87
N ILE A 13 -1.49 5.97 -4.00
CA ILE A 13 -0.95 6.86 -2.97
C ILE A 13 -1.04 8.28 -3.51
N ARG A 14 -1.70 9.16 -2.76
CA ARG A 14 -1.74 10.60 -3.03
C ARG A 14 -0.90 11.33 -1.98
N PRO A 15 0.36 11.67 -2.27
CA PRO A 15 1.21 12.42 -1.34
C PRO A 15 0.64 13.82 -1.11
N LYS A 16 0.73 14.34 0.12
CA LYS A 16 0.24 15.70 0.43
C LYS A 16 1.04 16.80 -0.27
N SER A 17 2.31 16.53 -0.56
CA SER A 17 3.28 17.48 -1.12
C SER A 17 3.44 17.40 -2.64
N ALA A 18 2.77 16.45 -3.31
CA ALA A 18 2.87 16.23 -4.75
C ALA A 18 1.49 16.24 -5.39
N SER A 19 1.39 16.77 -6.61
CA SER A 19 0.16 16.74 -7.42
C SER A 19 -0.16 15.34 -7.94
N ASP A 20 0.85 14.48 -8.04
CA ASP A 20 0.74 13.22 -8.77
C ASP A 20 0.27 12.09 -7.86
N VAL A 21 -0.70 11.31 -8.36
CA VAL A 21 -1.10 10.05 -7.73
C VAL A 21 -0.15 8.95 -8.18
N LEU A 22 0.49 8.28 -7.23
CA LEU A 22 1.32 7.12 -7.48
C LEU A 22 0.44 5.87 -7.50
N SER A 23 0.53 5.07 -8.55
CA SER A 23 -0.20 3.81 -8.68
C SER A 23 0.78 2.65 -8.68
N LEU A 24 0.74 1.84 -7.62
CA LEU A 24 1.77 0.85 -7.31
C LEU A 24 1.15 -0.54 -7.18
N THR A 25 1.96 -1.57 -7.44
CA THR A 25 1.56 -2.96 -7.22
C THR A 25 2.21 -3.49 -5.95
N ALA A 26 1.41 -3.94 -4.99
CA ALA A 26 1.86 -4.45 -3.70
C ALA A 26 1.31 -5.85 -3.44
N GLN A 27 2.12 -6.71 -2.84
CA GLN A 27 1.72 -8.03 -2.38
C GLN A 27 1.28 -7.95 -0.92
N VAL A 28 0.11 -8.49 -0.59
CA VAL A 28 -0.37 -8.60 0.79
C VAL A 28 0.53 -9.55 1.58
N LEU A 29 0.98 -9.10 2.75
CA LEU A 29 1.73 -9.93 3.69
C LEU A 29 0.85 -10.39 4.85
N ARG A 30 -0.04 -9.51 5.31
CA ARG A 30 -0.96 -9.77 6.42
C ARG A 30 -2.18 -8.84 6.34
N SER A 31 -3.30 -9.30 6.86
CA SER A 31 -4.52 -8.52 7.02
C SER A 31 -5.06 -8.76 8.42
N ARG A 32 -5.60 -7.72 9.06
CA ARG A 32 -6.29 -7.83 10.35
C ARG A 32 -7.40 -6.79 10.43
N LEU A 33 -8.40 -7.06 11.27
CA LEU A 33 -9.31 -6.02 11.73
C LEU A 33 -8.57 -5.10 12.71
N ASP A 34 -8.85 -3.81 12.65
CA ASP A 34 -8.41 -2.86 13.66
C ASP A 34 -9.08 -3.16 15.00
N SER A 35 -8.48 -2.67 16.07
CA SER A 35 -8.93 -2.77 17.46
C SER A 35 -10.36 -2.25 17.66
N ALA A 36 -10.79 -1.30 16.84
CA ALA A 36 -12.15 -0.75 16.83
C ALA A 36 -13.16 -1.61 16.04
N GLY A 37 -12.71 -2.65 15.33
CA GLY A 37 -13.55 -3.62 14.61
C GLY A 37 -14.19 -3.12 13.32
N SER A 38 -14.10 -1.83 12.99
CA SER A 38 -14.70 -1.25 11.79
C SER A 38 -13.78 -1.29 10.57
N ASP A 39 -12.46 -1.22 10.79
CA ASP A 39 -11.50 -0.97 9.73
C ASP A 39 -10.60 -2.19 9.50
N HIS A 40 -10.17 -2.40 8.25
CA HIS A 40 -9.22 -3.45 7.90
C HIS A 40 -7.83 -2.85 7.70
N ILE A 41 -6.86 -3.31 8.50
CA ILE A 41 -5.45 -2.94 8.37
C ILE A 41 -4.75 -4.00 7.52
N VAL A 42 -4.21 -3.58 6.38
CA VAL A 42 -3.48 -4.44 5.46
C VAL A 42 -2.00 -4.07 5.47
N GLY A 43 -1.15 -5.02 5.83
CA GLY A 43 0.28 -4.93 5.63
C GLY A 43 0.65 -5.51 4.27
N CYS A 44 1.33 -4.73 3.43
CA CYS A 44 1.73 -5.16 2.10
C CYS A 44 3.19 -4.80 1.79
N ARG A 45 3.77 -5.47 0.79
CA ARG A 45 5.12 -5.25 0.26
C ARG A 45 5.01 -4.79 -1.19
N PHE A 46 5.55 -3.61 -1.52
CA PHE A 46 5.64 -3.17 -2.91
C PHE A 46 6.54 -4.10 -3.71
N THR A 47 6.07 -4.52 -4.89
CA THR A 47 6.72 -5.55 -5.71
C THR A 47 7.72 -5.00 -6.71
N SER A 48 7.64 -3.71 -7.03
CA SER A 48 8.63 -3.00 -7.83
C SER A 48 9.40 -2.00 -6.96
N ALA A 49 10.68 -1.81 -7.27
CA ALA A 49 11.43 -0.64 -6.86
C ALA A 49 10.92 0.56 -7.67
N ASP A 50 9.73 1.05 -7.35
CA ASP A 50 9.22 2.27 -7.96
C ASP A 50 10.11 3.44 -7.52
N GLU A 51 10.95 3.90 -8.43
CA GLU A 51 11.94 4.94 -8.17
C GLU A 51 11.28 6.26 -7.74
N LYS A 52 10.02 6.50 -8.13
CA LYS A 52 9.26 7.68 -7.69
C LYS A 52 8.84 7.53 -6.24
N LEU A 53 8.33 6.35 -5.84
CA LEU A 53 8.03 6.09 -4.43
C LEU A 53 9.31 6.17 -3.59
N ARG A 54 10.40 5.56 -4.05
CA ARG A 54 11.69 5.60 -3.36
C ARG A 54 12.18 7.04 -3.16
N LYS A 55 12.24 7.84 -4.23
CA LYS A 55 12.60 9.26 -4.16
C LYS A 55 11.68 10.07 -3.27
N LEU A 56 10.42 9.67 -3.13
CA LEU A 56 9.45 10.34 -2.26
C LEU A 56 9.68 10.01 -0.78
N LEU A 57 10.06 8.77 -0.46
CA LEU A 57 10.32 8.31 0.91
C LEU A 57 11.74 8.67 1.42
N GLU A 58 12.72 8.81 0.53
CA GLU A 58 14.10 9.17 0.87
C GLU A 58 14.33 10.69 1.02
N ARG A 59 13.34 11.52 0.68
CA ARG A 59 13.36 12.98 0.87
C ARG A 59 12.87 13.38 2.25
#